data_AF-A0A6L3Y8B6-F1
#
_entry.id   AF-A0A6L3Y8B6-F1
#
_cell.length_a   1.000
_cell.length_b   1.000
_cell.length_c   1.000
_cell.angle_alpha   90.00
_cell.angle_beta   90.00
_cell.angle_gamma   90.00
#
_symmetry.space_group_name_H-M   'P 1'
#
loop_
_entity.id
_entity.type
_entity.pdbx_description
1 polymer ?
#
loop_
_entity_poly.entity_id
_entity_poly.type
_entity_poly.pdbx_seq_one_letter_code
_entity_poly.pdbx_strand_id
1 'polypeptide(L)' 'MERKINPPTKRVDETGYATECQFALHTAFNHLLDQAKKAGWDELQVALSLVSLCDTVIYGDSSNLLQ' A
#
# COMPACT_ATOMS: atom_id res chain seq x y z
N MET A 1 -18.98 -2.34 -8.97
CA MET A 1 -18.38 -1.10 -9.50
C MET A 1 -16.98 -1.01 -8.92
N GLU A 2 -15.95 -1.25 -9.73
CA GLU A 2 -14.56 -1.15 -9.29
C GLU A 2 -14.27 0.28 -8.86
N ARG A 3 -13.82 0.48 -7.61
CA ARG A 3 -13.33 1.79 -7.18
C ARG A 3 -11.97 2.01 -7.85
N LYS A 4 -11.94 2.87 -8.86
CA LYS A 4 -10.70 3.25 -9.54
C LYS A 4 -9.86 4.15 -8.63
N ILE A 5 -8.57 3.84 -8.51
CA ILE A 5 -7.59 4.75 -7.91
C ILE A 5 -7.27 5.81 -8.96
N ASN A 6 -7.41 7.09 -8.59
CA ASN A 6 -7.08 8.19 -9.49
C ASN A 6 -5.56 8.35 -9.57
N PRO A 7 -4.98 8.55 -10.76
CA PRO A 7 -3.57 8.82 -10.89
C PRO A 7 -3.22 10.19 -10.28
N PRO A 8 -1.98 10.38 -9.78
CA PRO A 8 -1.47 11.71 -9.45
C PRO A 8 -1.54 12.65 -10.67
N THR A 9 -1.72 13.93 -10.40
CA THR A 9 -1.66 15.00 -11.41
C THR A 9 -0.25 15.54 -11.60
N LYS A 10 0.57 15.47 -10.55
CA LYS A 10 1.99 15.82 -10.58
C LYS A 10 2.82 14.73 -11.25
N ARG A 11 3.98 15.12 -11.77
CA ARG A 11 5.05 14.24 -12.24
C ARG A 11 5.86 13.70 -11.06
N VAL A 12 6.54 12.58 -11.28
CA VAL A 12 7.35 11.88 -10.25
C VAL A 12 8.44 12.77 -9.64
N ASP A 13 8.99 13.71 -10.42
CA ASP A 13 10.05 14.64 -10.01
C ASP A 13 9.53 15.91 -9.31
N GLU A 14 8.21 16.11 -9.24
CA GLU A 14 7.61 17.29 -8.63
C GLU A 14 7.34 17.14 -7.13
N THR A 15 7.61 18.21 -6.38
CA THR A 15 7.26 18.30 -4.96
C THR A 15 5.76 18.04 -4.76
N GLY A 16 5.43 17.07 -3.91
CA GLY A 16 4.06 16.71 -3.59
C GLY A 16 3.50 15.54 -4.40
N TYR A 17 4.26 14.94 -5.33
CA TYR A 17 3.87 13.70 -6.00
C TYR A 17 3.57 12.57 -5.00
N ALA A 18 4.45 12.38 -4.02
CA ALA A 18 4.29 11.37 -2.97
C ALA A 18 3.01 11.60 -2.13
N THR A 19 2.67 12.86 -1.85
CA THR A 19 1.45 13.23 -1.12
C THR A 19 0.20 12.91 -1.93
N GLU A 20 0.20 13.17 -3.25
CA GLU A 20 -0.92 12.80 -4.13
C GLU A 20 -1.11 11.29 -4.22
N CYS A 21 -0.01 10.53 -4.31
CA CYS A 21 -0.04 9.07 -4.26
C CYS A 21 -0.70 8.57 -2.95
N GLN A 22 -0.23 9.08 -1.81
CA GLN A 22 -0.77 8.70 -0.50
C GLN A 22 -2.26 9.02 -0.39
N PHE A 23 -2.67 10.21 -0.83
CA PHE A 23 -4.07 10.63 -0.81
C PHE A 23 -4.95 9.71 -1.67
N ALA A 24 -4.52 9.43 -2.91
CA ALA A 24 -5.27 8.58 -3.83
C ALA A 24 -5.43 7.13 -3.30
N LEU A 25 -4.44 6.63 -2.56
CA LEU A 25 -4.45 5.28 -1.99
C LEU A 25 -5.21 5.17 -0.67
N HIS A 26 -5.44 6.27 0.05
CA HIS A 26 -5.96 6.27 1.41
C HIS A 26 -7.32 5.53 1.54
N THR A 27 -8.26 5.76 0.62
CA THR A 27 -9.56 5.08 0.65
C THR A 27 -9.46 3.58 0.39
N ALA A 28 -8.61 3.17 -0.56
CA ALA A 28 -8.40 1.76 -0.88
C ALA A 28 -7.71 1.03 0.30
N PHE A 29 -6.70 1.67 0.90
CA PHE A 29 -6.01 1.17 2.09
C PHE A 29 -6.99 0.96 3.26
N ASN A 30 -7.79 1.97 3.60
CA ASN A 30 -8.76 1.85 4.70
C ASN A 30 -9.82 0.78 4.44
N HIS A 31 -10.23 0.61 3.18
CA HIS A 31 -11.14 -0.46 2.81
C HIS A 31 -10.52 -1.84 3.02
N LEU A 32 -9.27 -2.04 2.59
CA LEU A 32 -8.53 -3.29 2.81
C LEU A 32 -8.39 -3.62 4.30
N LEU A 33 -8.01 -2.62 5.11
CA LEU A 33 -7.88 -2.77 6.55
C LEU A 33 -9.22 -3.17 7.20
N ASP A 34 -10.32 -2.52 6.81
CA ASP A 34 -11.67 -2.86 7.28
C ASP A 34 -12.09 -4.28 6.89
N GLN A 35 -11.80 -4.71 5.66
CA GLN A 35 -12.09 -6.09 5.22
C GLN A 35 -11.31 -7.12 6.04
N ALA A 36 -10.02 -6.89 6.29
CA ALA A 36 -9.19 -7.80 7.09
C ALA A 36 -9.68 -7.88 8.54
N LYS A 37 -10.00 -6.73 9.15
CA LYS A 37 -10.57 -6.67 10.51
C LYS A 37 -11.91 -7.42 10.60
N LYS A 38 -12.78 -7.28 9.60
CA LYS A 38 -14.06 -8.02 9.51
C LYS A 38 -13.87 -9.53 9.35
N ALA A 39 -12.77 -9.95 8.73
CA ALA A 39 -12.37 -11.36 8.65
C ALA A 39 -11.72 -11.88 9.96
N GLY A 40 -11.62 -11.05 11.00
CA GLY A 40 -11.07 -11.43 12.31
C GLY A 40 -9.55 -11.31 12.41
N TRP A 41 -8.89 -10.62 11.48
CA TRP A 41 -7.44 -10.45 11.52
C TRP A 41 -7.07 -9.37 12.54
N ASP A 42 -5.91 -9.55 13.18
CA ASP A 42 -5.34 -8.53 14.06
C ASP A 42 -4.88 -7.30 13.25
N GLU A 43 -5.27 -6.11 13.70
CA GLU A 43 -5.02 -4.86 12.98
C GLU A 43 -3.53 -4.53 12.86
N LEU A 44 -2.73 -4.80 13.90
CA LEU A 44 -1.29 -4.58 13.88
C LEU A 44 -0.61 -5.54 12.89
N GLN A 45 -1.01 -6.82 12.87
CA GLN A 45 -0.46 -7.79 11.93
C GLN A 45 -0.81 -7.46 10.47
N VAL A 46 -2.02 -6.93 10.21
CA VAL A 46 -2.38 -6.42 8.87
C VAL A 46 -1.45 -5.29 8.45
N ALA A 47 -1.24 -4.29 9.32
CA ALA A 47 -0.38 -3.16 9.02
C ALA A 47 1.07 -3.59 8.75
N LEU A 48 1.63 -4.46 9.60
CA LEU A 48 2.99 -5.00 9.43
C LEU A 48 3.14 -5.82 8.14
N SER A 49 2.13 -6.62 7.80
CA SER A 49 2.13 -7.41 6.55
C SER A 49 2.11 -6.51 5.32
N LEU A 50 1.33 -5.42 5.34
CA LEU A 50 1.30 -4.44 4.24
C LEU A 50 2.63 -3.71 4.08
N VAL A 51 3.31 -3.37 5.18
CA VAL A 51 4.67 -2.81 5.16
C VAL A 51 5.65 -3.81 4.53
N SER A 52 5.61 -5.08 4.94
CA SER A 52 6.46 -6.12 4.37
C SER A 52 6.23 -6.33 2.87
N LEU A 53 4.98 -6.26 2.40
CA LEU A 53 4.67 -6.34 0.97
C LEU A 53 5.22 -5.13 0.20
N CYS A 54 5.14 -3.93 0.77
CA CYS A 54 5.76 -2.73 0.20
C CYS A 54 7.29 -2.87 0.13
N ASP A 55 7.92 -3.41 1.17
CA ASP A 55 9.36 -3.66 1.18
C ASP A 55 9.78 -4.57 0.02
N THR A 56 9.03 -5.65 -0.26
CA THR A 56 9.28 -6.51 -1.42
C THR A 56 9.16 -5.77 -2.75
N VAL A 57 8.21 -4.84 -2.88
CA VAL A 57 8.08 -4.01 -4.09
C VAL A 57 9.27 -3.05 -4.25
N ILE A 58 9.77 -2.49 -3.16
CA ILE A 58 10.85 -1.48 -3.17
C ILE A 58 12.22 -2.14 -3.38
N TYR A 59 12.50 -3.23 -2.68
CA TYR A 59 13.83 -3.84 -2.63
C TYR A 59 13.93 -5.17 -3.38
N GLY A 60 12.83 -5.69 -3.89
CA GLY A 60 12.75 -7.04 -4.44
C GLY A 60 12.64 -8.11 -3.35
N ASP A 61 12.51 -9.37 -3.76
CA ASP A 61 12.43 -10.49 -2.84
C ASP A 61 13.83 -10.88 -2.33
N SER A 62 14.15 -10.45 -1.11
CA SER A 62 15.41 -10.75 -0.42
C SER A 62 15.52 -12.23 -0.01
N SER A 63 14.45 -13.02 -0.11
CA SER A 63 14.48 -14.48 0.09
C SER A 63 15.37 -15.20 -0.92
N ASN A 64 15.67 -14.58 -2.07
CA ASN A 64 16.55 -15.12 -3.10
C ASN A 64 18.05 -14.90 -2.83
N LEU A 65 18.42 -14.19 -1.77
CA LEU A 65 19.84 -13.95 -1.42
C LEU A 65 20.44 -15.01 -0.49
N LEU A 66 19.63 -15.99 -0.06
CA LEU A 66 20.03 -17.10 0.82
C LEU A 66 19.83 -18.50 0.18
N GLN A 67 19.57 -18.56 -1.13
CA GLN A 67 19.62 -19.79 -1.94
C GLN A 67 20.89 -19.81 -2.79
#